data_AF-A0A1F8A8E2-F1
#
_entry.id   AF-A0A1F8A8E2-F1
#
_cell.length_a   1.000
_cell.length_b   1.000
_cell.length_c   1.000
_cell.angle_alpha   90.00
_cell.angle_beta   90.00
_cell.angle_gamma   90.00
#
_symmetry.space_group_name_H-M   'P 1'
#
loop_
_entity.id
_entity.type
_entity.pdbx_description
1 polymer ?
#
loop_
_entity_poly.entity_id
_entity_poly.type
_entity_poly.pdbx_seq_one_letter_code
_entity_poly.pdbx_strand_id
1 'polypeptide(L)'
;MPNKNDYIFNDLVGGKGGSSFGDELWSDAPVSEVEAWYGHAWGADFTVLKGLKVHWGSRSSRRVGESVDGELHTSYSFAPNERVRWMTLKGADPGSQGRCDSLSFEANNPFAAGGTGGSPHHESLGNHVFHGFVGKAAGDIDSLGAVFHK
;
A
#
# COMPACT_ATOMS: atom_id res chain seq x y z
N MET A 1 -16.74 9.71 12.74
CA MET A 1 -15.62 9.57 11.80
C MET A 1 -14.37 9.98 12.55
N PRO A 2 -13.27 9.23 12.45
CA PRO A 2 -12.04 9.60 13.12
C PRO A 2 -11.51 10.94 12.63
N ASN A 3 -10.84 11.66 13.53
CA ASN A 3 -10.29 12.96 13.25
C ASN A 3 -9.04 12.79 12.37
N LYS A 4 -9.16 13.04 11.06
CA LYS A 4 -8.05 12.91 10.09
C LYS A 4 -6.82 13.74 10.48
N ASN A 5 -6.97 14.77 11.32
CA ASN A 5 -5.85 15.57 11.80
C ASN A 5 -4.92 14.82 12.77
N ASP A 6 -5.31 13.66 13.29
CA ASP A 6 -4.46 12.83 14.16
C ASP A 6 -3.55 11.89 13.35
N TYR A 7 -3.67 11.89 12.02
CA TYR A 7 -2.98 10.99 11.11
C TYR A 7 -2.14 11.75 10.08
N ILE A 8 -1.10 11.07 9.61
CA ILE A 8 -0.26 11.45 8.48
C ILE A 8 -0.76 10.64 7.29
N PHE A 9 -1.31 11.33 6.30
CA PHE A 9 -1.60 10.78 4.98
C PHE A 9 -0.43 11.13 4.08
N ASN A 10 0.43 10.15 3.78
CA ASN A 10 1.58 10.38 2.93
C ASN A 10 1.18 10.62 1.48
N ASP A 11 2.10 11.22 0.72
CA ASP A 11 1.91 11.52 -0.69
C ASP A 11 1.71 10.24 -1.50
N LEU A 12 0.94 10.35 -2.59
CA LEU A 12 0.70 9.21 -3.47
C LEU A 12 1.91 8.95 -4.37
N VAL A 13 2.41 7.72 -4.33
CA VAL A 13 3.57 7.23 -5.09
C VAL A 13 3.08 6.30 -6.21
N GLY A 14 3.34 6.69 -7.46
CA GLY A 14 2.89 5.99 -8.66
C GLY A 14 2.30 6.96 -9.71
N GLY A 15 1.74 6.43 -10.80
CA GLY A 15 1.26 7.24 -11.92
C GLY A 15 -0.15 7.80 -11.75
N LYS A 16 -0.61 8.55 -12.76
CA LYS A 16 -1.90 9.28 -12.72
C LYS A 16 -3.14 8.43 -12.99
N GLY A 17 -2.97 7.14 -13.30
CA GLY A 17 -4.05 6.24 -13.65
C GLY A 17 -5.00 5.94 -12.48
N GLY A 18 -5.96 5.05 -12.73
CA GLY A 18 -6.87 4.52 -11.71
C GLY A 18 -7.90 5.50 -11.16
N SER A 19 -8.78 4.95 -10.32
CA SER A 19 -9.75 5.71 -9.54
C SER A 19 -9.39 5.63 -8.05
N SER A 20 -9.68 6.71 -7.31
CA SER A 20 -9.47 6.70 -5.86
C SER A 20 -10.32 5.60 -5.22
N PHE A 21 -9.71 4.82 -4.32
CA PHE A 21 -10.44 3.89 -3.45
C PHE A 21 -10.91 4.55 -2.14
N GLY A 22 -10.79 5.88 -2.02
CA GLY A 22 -11.26 6.64 -0.88
C GLY A 22 -10.70 6.14 0.45
N ASP A 23 -11.58 5.90 1.41
CA ASP A 23 -11.23 5.46 2.76
C ASP A 23 -11.26 3.92 2.90
N GLU A 24 -11.30 3.15 1.81
CA GLU A 24 -11.47 1.68 1.85
C GLU A 24 -10.31 0.95 2.56
N LEU A 25 -9.08 1.44 2.43
CA LEU A 25 -7.87 0.78 2.98
C LEU A 25 -7.29 1.47 4.22
N TRP A 26 -7.99 2.38 4.89
CA TRP A 26 -7.51 2.93 6.17
C TRP A 26 -8.62 2.99 7.22
N SER A 27 -8.21 2.96 8.49
CA SER A 27 -9.11 3.01 9.64
C SER A 27 -8.42 3.68 10.84
N ASP A 28 -9.19 4.05 11.85
CA ASP A 28 -8.66 4.52 13.13
C ASP A 28 -8.10 3.41 14.01
N ALA A 29 -8.42 2.15 13.70
CA ALA A 29 -7.76 1.00 14.27
C ALA A 29 -6.39 0.76 13.59
N PRO A 30 -5.34 0.35 14.34
CA PRO A 30 -4.07 -0.07 13.75
C PRO A 30 -4.21 -1.31 12.87
N VAL A 31 -3.38 -1.39 11.84
CA VAL A 31 -3.32 -2.55 10.95
C VAL A 31 -2.82 -3.77 11.70
N SER A 32 -3.53 -4.89 11.57
CA SER A 32 -3.13 -6.20 12.07
C SER A 32 -2.55 -7.09 10.97
N GLU A 33 -2.96 -6.89 9.71
CA GLU A 33 -2.38 -7.61 8.57
C GLU A 33 -2.46 -6.80 7.28
N VAL A 34 -1.41 -6.90 6.46
CA VAL A 34 -1.40 -6.44 5.06
C VAL A 34 -1.28 -7.66 4.16
N GLU A 35 -2.18 -7.80 3.21
CA GLU A 35 -2.05 -8.73 2.09
C GLU A 35 -1.73 -7.95 0.82
N ALA A 36 -0.73 -8.41 0.07
CA ALA A 36 -0.31 -7.80 -1.18
C ALA A 36 -0.25 -8.85 -2.30
N TRP A 37 -0.81 -8.47 -3.45
CA TRP A 37 -0.69 -9.21 -4.69
C TRP A 37 0.20 -8.44 -5.65
N TYR A 38 1.08 -9.13 -6.35
CA TYR A 38 2.01 -8.52 -7.31
C TYR A 38 2.28 -9.46 -8.49
N GLY A 39 2.54 -8.89 -9.66
CA GLY A 39 2.62 -9.64 -10.91
C GLY A 39 2.68 -8.73 -12.11
N HIS A 40 2.50 -9.29 -13.30
CA HIS A 40 2.56 -8.52 -14.56
C HIS A 40 1.53 -7.38 -14.56
N ALA A 41 2.03 -6.18 -14.85
CA ALA A 41 1.23 -4.97 -14.99
C ALA A 41 0.20 -5.13 -16.11
N TRP A 42 -0.95 -4.49 -15.96
CA TRP A 42 -1.96 -4.54 -17.00
C TRP A 42 -1.46 -3.88 -18.29
N GLY A 43 -1.34 -4.69 -19.35
CA GLY A 43 -0.98 -4.22 -20.69
C GLY A 43 0.50 -3.92 -20.85
N ALA A 44 1.36 -4.39 -19.93
CA ALA A 44 2.80 -4.21 -20.01
C ALA A 44 3.57 -5.38 -19.39
N ASP A 45 4.81 -5.58 -19.85
CA ASP A 45 5.66 -6.71 -19.43
C ASP A 45 6.66 -6.31 -18.33
N PHE A 46 6.12 -5.88 -17.19
CA PHE A 46 6.89 -5.65 -15.97
C PHE A 46 6.05 -5.94 -14.73
N THR A 47 6.70 -6.30 -13.62
CA THR A 47 6.01 -6.62 -12.36
C THR A 47 5.67 -5.36 -11.57
N VAL A 48 4.46 -5.27 -11.02
CA VAL A 48 3.99 -4.17 -10.15
C VAL A 48 3.12 -4.69 -9.02
N LEU A 49 2.74 -3.81 -8.09
CA LEU A 49 1.65 -4.09 -7.16
C LEU A 49 0.32 -4.19 -7.92
N LYS A 50 -0.36 -5.33 -7.75
CA LYS A 50 -1.63 -5.67 -8.39
C LYS A 50 -2.82 -5.40 -7.50
N GLY A 51 -2.68 -5.71 -6.21
CA GLY A 51 -3.77 -5.56 -5.26
C GLY A 51 -3.30 -5.47 -3.83
N LEU A 52 -4.16 -4.91 -3.00
CA LEU A 52 -3.94 -4.77 -1.56
C LEU A 52 -5.22 -5.06 -0.80
N LYS A 53 -5.06 -5.63 0.39
CA LYS A 53 -6.13 -5.76 1.39
C LYS A 53 -5.53 -5.55 2.78
N VAL A 54 -6.28 -4.87 3.63
CA VAL A 54 -5.85 -4.50 4.98
C VAL A 54 -6.83 -5.07 6.00
N HIS A 55 -6.28 -5.55 7.12
CA HIS A 55 -7.05 -6.02 8.26
C HIS A 55 -6.78 -5.16 9.49
N TRP A 56 -7.82 -4.96 10.29
CA TRP A 56 -7.82 -4.24 11.56
C TRP A 56 -8.48 -5.11 12.64
N GLY A 57 -7.74 -6.11 13.11
CA GLY A 57 -8.26 -7.13 14.03
C GLY A 57 -9.29 -8.02 13.32
N SER A 58 -10.54 -7.97 13.77
CA SER A 58 -11.63 -8.79 13.20
C SER A 58 -12.29 -8.19 11.95
N ARG A 59 -11.94 -6.94 11.60
CA ARG A 59 -12.45 -6.25 10.40
C ARG A 59 -11.41 -6.31 9.29
N SER A 60 -11.86 -6.39 8.05
CA SER A 60 -11.00 -6.24 6.86
C SER A 60 -11.62 -5.33 5.81
N SER A 61 -10.78 -4.75 4.97
CA SER A 61 -11.20 -4.08 3.74
C SER A 61 -11.59 -5.10 2.67
N ARG A 62 -12.24 -4.63 1.60
CA ARG A 62 -12.18 -5.35 0.32
C ARG A 62 -10.78 -5.27 -0.25
N ARG A 63 -10.46 -6.20 -1.15
CA ARG A 63 -9.27 -6.06 -2.00
C ARG A 63 -9.49 -4.89 -2.97
N VAL A 64 -8.50 -4.02 -3.09
CA VAL A 64 -8.41 -3.05 -4.20
C VAL A 64 -7.47 -3.59 -5.28
N GLY A 65 -7.62 -3.07 -6.50
CA GLY A 65 -6.96 -3.61 -7.69
C GLY A 65 -7.68 -4.86 -8.21
N GLU A 66 -7.47 -5.19 -9.48
CA GLU A 66 -8.12 -6.33 -10.12
C GLU A 66 -7.33 -7.63 -9.87
N SER A 67 -8.06 -8.72 -9.67
CA SER A 67 -7.48 -10.06 -9.59
C SER A 67 -7.16 -10.55 -10.98
N VAL A 68 -5.94 -11.02 -11.19
CA VAL A 68 -5.53 -11.63 -12.46
C VAL A 68 -4.86 -12.97 -12.22
N ASP A 69 -4.99 -13.89 -13.16
CA ASP A 69 -4.33 -15.19 -13.08
C ASP A 69 -2.79 -15.03 -13.07
N GLY A 70 -2.12 -15.82 -12.23
CA GLY A 70 -0.65 -15.86 -12.16
C GLY A 70 0.00 -14.78 -11.30
N GLU A 71 -0.77 -13.97 -10.57
CA GLU A 71 -0.21 -13.07 -9.56
C GLU A 71 0.36 -13.84 -8.35
N LEU A 72 1.41 -13.29 -7.76
CA LEU A 72 1.98 -13.75 -6.51
C LEU A 72 1.29 -13.05 -5.34
N HIS A 73 1.15 -13.76 -4.22
CA HIS A 73 0.55 -13.26 -2.98
C HIS A 73 1.53 -13.40 -1.83
N THR A 74 1.57 -12.39 -0.99
CA THR A 74 2.27 -12.44 0.29
C THR A 74 1.50 -11.61 1.32
N SER A 75 1.70 -11.90 2.60
CA SER A 75 1.11 -11.12 3.68
C SER A 75 2.07 -10.91 4.84
N TYR A 76 1.76 -9.90 5.64
CA TYR A 76 2.47 -9.58 6.88
C TYR A 76 1.47 -9.39 8.01
N SER A 77 1.57 -10.21 9.04
CA SER A 77 0.78 -10.08 10.27
C SER A 77 1.57 -9.35 11.34
N PHE A 78 1.01 -8.28 11.89
CA PHE A 78 1.59 -7.50 12.98
C PHE A 78 1.28 -8.14 14.33
N ALA A 79 2.28 -8.24 15.19
CA ALA A 79 2.10 -8.55 16.59
C ALA A 79 1.42 -7.39 17.34
N PRO A 80 0.80 -7.63 18.51
CA PRO A 80 0.23 -6.56 19.31
C PRO A 80 1.26 -5.47 19.63
N ASN A 81 0.90 -4.20 19.37
CA ASN A 81 1.75 -3.01 19.56
C ASN A 81 3.03 -2.97 18.70
N GLU A 82 3.11 -3.80 17.66
CA GLU A 82 4.20 -3.74 16.69
C GLU A 82 4.19 -2.41 15.94
N ARG A 83 5.39 -1.89 15.66
CA ARG A 83 5.61 -0.58 15.03
C ARG A 83 6.48 -0.72 13.81
N VAL A 84 6.15 0.03 12.77
CA VAL A 84 6.93 0.09 11.53
C VAL A 84 8.17 0.95 11.75
N ARG A 85 9.35 0.41 11.48
CA ARG A 85 10.65 1.10 11.60
C ARG A 85 10.95 1.97 10.38
N TRP A 86 10.61 1.47 9.21
CA TRP A 86 10.70 2.19 7.93
C TRP A 86 9.69 1.61 6.94
N MET A 87 9.23 2.45 6.02
CA MET A 87 8.40 2.03 4.88
C MET A 87 8.83 2.82 3.64
N THR A 88 8.98 2.12 2.53
CA THR A 88 9.33 2.68 1.22
C THR A 88 8.35 2.17 0.18
N LEU A 89 7.77 3.10 -0.56
CA LEU A 89 7.03 2.85 -1.79
C LEU A 89 7.93 3.16 -2.98
N LYS A 90 7.84 2.35 -4.03
CA LYS A 90 8.42 2.70 -5.33
C LYS A 90 7.32 2.87 -6.34
N GLY A 91 7.45 3.86 -7.21
CA GLY A 91 6.44 4.11 -8.23
C GLY A 91 7.00 4.87 -9.41
N ALA A 92 6.24 4.86 -10.49
CA ALA A 92 6.52 5.71 -11.64
C ALA A 92 6.28 7.19 -11.31
N ASP A 93 6.78 8.07 -12.19
CA ASP A 93 6.54 9.51 -12.06
C ASP A 93 5.03 9.83 -11.99
N PRO A 94 4.59 10.74 -11.09
CA PRO A 94 3.17 11.06 -10.90
C PRO A 94 2.42 11.54 -12.15
N GLY A 95 3.11 12.13 -13.12
CA GLY A 95 2.53 12.58 -14.40
C GLY A 95 2.38 11.49 -15.46
N SER A 96 2.98 10.31 -15.24
CA SER A 96 3.06 9.20 -16.18
C SER A 96 1.87 8.24 -16.10
N GLN A 97 1.79 7.30 -17.04
CA GLN A 97 0.81 6.19 -17.01
C GLN A 97 1.33 4.96 -16.23
N GLY A 98 2.45 5.08 -15.51
CA GLY A 98 3.00 3.98 -14.73
C GLY A 98 2.18 3.70 -13.46
N ARG A 99 2.69 2.79 -12.63
CA ARG A 99 2.01 2.26 -11.44
C ARG A 99 2.84 2.48 -10.17
N CYS A 100 2.24 2.17 -9.03
CA CYS A 100 2.99 1.84 -7.83
C CYS A 100 3.65 0.48 -8.05
N ASP A 101 4.96 0.48 -8.11
CA ASP A 101 5.77 -0.69 -8.47
C ASP A 101 5.87 -1.66 -7.30
N SER A 102 6.25 -1.17 -6.11
CA SER A 102 6.51 -2.01 -4.95
C SER A 102 6.31 -1.30 -3.62
N LEU A 103 6.02 -2.11 -2.59
CA LEU A 103 5.92 -1.75 -1.19
C LEU A 103 6.94 -2.57 -0.42
N SER A 104 7.71 -1.91 0.43
CA SER A 104 8.62 -2.55 1.37
C SER A 104 8.59 -1.85 2.72
N PHE A 105 8.67 -2.61 3.79
CA PHE A 105 8.78 -2.08 5.14
C PHE A 105 9.49 -3.06 6.07
N GLU A 106 9.94 -2.57 7.21
CA GLU A 106 10.35 -3.41 8.33
C GLU A 106 9.57 -3.01 9.57
N ALA A 107 9.08 -4.01 10.29
CA ALA A 107 8.59 -3.85 11.64
C ALA A 107 9.39 -4.78 12.57
N ASN A 108 8.85 -5.90 13.00
CA ASN A 108 9.65 -6.96 13.64
C ASN A 108 10.42 -7.80 12.62
N ASN A 109 9.80 -8.05 11.46
CA ASN A 109 10.40 -8.73 10.32
C ASN A 109 10.30 -7.85 9.07
N PRO A 110 11.17 -8.06 8.07
CA PRO A 110 11.06 -7.36 6.79
C PRO A 110 9.89 -7.90 5.96
N PHE A 111 9.29 -7.01 5.17
CA PHE A 111 8.26 -7.31 4.18
C PHE A 111 8.56 -6.60 2.86
N ALA A 112 8.31 -7.27 1.74
CA ALA A 112 8.40 -6.69 0.41
C ALA A 112 7.41 -7.36 -0.54
N ALA A 113 6.78 -6.56 -1.40
CA ALA A 113 5.91 -7.01 -2.47
C ALA A 113 6.00 -6.05 -3.67
N GLY A 114 5.89 -6.57 -4.89
CA GLY A 114 5.93 -5.75 -6.11
C GLY A 114 7.12 -6.03 -7.01
N GLY A 115 7.36 -5.09 -7.92
CA GLY A 115 8.45 -5.12 -8.89
C GLY A 115 9.80 -4.63 -8.34
N THR A 116 10.73 -4.41 -9.27
CA THR A 116 12.07 -3.87 -8.98
C THR A 116 12.25 -2.45 -9.52
N GLY A 117 11.24 -1.90 -10.19
CA GLY A 117 11.28 -0.59 -10.84
C GLY A 117 10.87 0.56 -9.92
N GLY A 118 10.55 1.69 -10.55
CA GLY A 118 10.10 2.90 -9.89
C GLY A 118 11.17 3.66 -9.12
N SER A 119 10.90 4.94 -8.87
CA SER A 119 11.70 5.78 -7.99
C SER A 119 11.28 5.53 -6.53
N PRO A 120 12.22 5.42 -5.58
CA PRO A 120 11.88 5.20 -4.18
C PRO A 120 11.38 6.47 -3.49
N HIS A 121 10.38 6.30 -2.64
CA HIS A 121 9.80 7.32 -1.77
C HIS A 121 9.67 6.77 -0.35
N HIS A 122 10.23 7.49 0.62
CA HIS A 122 10.20 7.11 2.03
C HIS A 122 9.01 7.74 2.72
N GLU A 123 8.21 6.90 3.38
CA GLU A 123 7.00 7.33 4.08
C GLU A 123 7.35 8.02 5.41
N SER A 124 6.60 9.06 5.75
CA SER A 124 6.61 9.67 7.07
C SER A 124 5.78 8.83 8.04
N LEU A 125 6.43 8.34 9.10
CA LEU A 125 5.86 7.33 9.98
C LEU A 125 5.15 7.90 11.22
N GLY A 126 5.32 9.18 11.54
CA GLY A 126 4.77 9.78 12.77
C GLY A 126 5.22 9.03 14.02
N ASN A 127 4.27 8.48 14.78
CA ASN A 127 4.55 7.66 15.95
C ASN A 127 4.78 6.17 15.62
N HIS A 128 4.89 5.81 14.35
CA HIS A 128 5.16 4.46 13.83
C HIS A 128 4.01 3.45 13.93
N VAL A 129 2.80 3.89 14.31
CA VAL A 129 1.59 3.06 14.26
C VAL A 129 0.98 3.15 12.87
N PHE A 130 0.91 2.03 12.17
CA PHE A 130 0.41 1.92 10.80
C PHE A 130 -1.11 1.71 10.78
N HIS A 131 -1.83 2.50 9.98
CA HIS A 131 -3.30 2.53 9.95
C HIS A 131 -3.91 2.12 8.60
N GLY A 132 -3.08 1.95 7.57
CA GLY A 132 -3.50 1.47 6.25
C GLY A 132 -3.01 2.37 5.13
N PHE A 133 -3.75 2.46 4.04
CA PHE A 133 -3.32 3.17 2.84
C PHE A 133 -4.42 4.07 2.27
N VAL A 134 -3.99 5.06 1.50
CA VAL A 134 -4.80 5.82 0.54
C VAL A 134 -4.20 5.70 -0.85
N GLY A 135 -5.00 5.92 -1.89
CA GLY A 135 -4.48 5.77 -3.24
C GLY A 135 -5.53 5.56 -4.32
N LYS A 136 -5.04 5.07 -5.45
CA LYS A 136 -5.81 4.86 -6.69
C LYS A 136 -5.50 3.50 -7.27
N ALA A 137 -6.51 2.87 -7.84
CA ALA A 137 -6.37 1.57 -8.50
C ALA A 137 -7.33 1.44 -9.69
N ALA A 138 -6.97 0.54 -10.60
CA ALA A 138 -7.84 -0.06 -11.60
C ALA A 138 -7.44 -1.54 -11.74
N GLY A 139 -6.83 -1.96 -12.85
CA GLY A 139 -6.30 -3.32 -12.97
C GLY A 139 -4.97 -3.55 -12.24
N ASP A 140 -4.32 -2.48 -11.78
CA ASP A 140 -3.14 -2.48 -10.91
C ASP A 140 -3.34 -1.44 -9.80
N ILE A 141 -2.40 -1.37 -8.84
CA ILE A 141 -2.28 -0.22 -7.95
C ILE A 141 -1.56 0.91 -8.70
N ASP A 142 -2.31 1.95 -9.09
CA ASP A 142 -1.77 3.07 -9.85
C ASP A 142 -0.90 3.99 -9.00
N SER A 143 -1.36 4.29 -7.78
CA SER A 143 -0.63 5.13 -6.83
C SER A 143 -1.03 4.81 -5.39
N LEU A 144 -0.09 4.85 -4.45
CA LEU A 144 -0.32 4.47 -3.06
C LEU A 144 0.39 5.44 -2.12
N GLY A 145 -0.20 5.72 -0.96
CA GLY A 145 0.44 6.43 0.16
C GLY A 145 0.03 5.78 1.47
N ALA A 146 0.95 5.63 2.41
CA ALA A 146 0.69 5.01 3.69
C ALA A 146 0.08 6.01 4.68
N VAL A 147 -0.78 5.49 5.57
CA VAL A 147 -1.40 6.26 6.64
C VAL A 147 -0.81 5.83 7.97
N PHE A 148 -0.22 6.80 8.68
CA PHE A 148 0.36 6.61 10.00
C PHE A 148 -0.30 7.51 11.02
N HIS A 149 -0.30 7.11 12.29
CA HIS A 149 -0.69 8.02 13.36
C HIS A 149 0.44 9.03 13.62
N LYS A 150 0.08 10.29 13.90
CA LYS A 150 1.05 11.32 14.30
C LYS A 150 1.76 10.98 15.59
#